data_AF-A0A3P9A9W1-F1
#
_entry.id   AF-A0A3P9A9W1-F1
#
_cell.length_a   1.000
_cell.length_b   1.000
_cell.length_c   1.000
_cell.angle_alpha   90.00
_cell.angle_beta   90.00
_cell.angle_gamma   90.00
#
_symmetry.space_group_name_H-M   'P 1'
#
loop_
_entity.id
_entity.type
_entity.pdbx_description
1 polymer ?
#
loop_
_entity_poly.entity_id
_entity_poly.type
_entity_poly.pdbx_seq_one_letter_code
_entity_poly.pdbx_strand_id
1 'polypeptide(L)'
;MSVQAVNLSFAACGFLGIYQLGACGAILRHGDKLLGSLRACAGASAGALVAAMVVTAPEKLERVKEFTLRFAKDVRSQRLGAVTPGYDFMLTLRDGIEEFLPSNAHSIAGDRLHISITHSKSGKNSIVSHFASREDLIKLSKENIVRLNQSLFPPPEARMLQYCEEGHEDAMTFLKKENWIQ
;
A
#
# COMPACT_ATOMS: atom_id res chain seq x y z
N MET A 1 28.26 5.80 -16.45
CA MET A 1 26.87 5.68 -16.92
C MET A 1 25.98 6.18 -15.81
N SER A 2 25.12 7.18 -16.06
CA SER A 2 24.11 7.63 -15.11
C SER A 2 23.15 6.47 -14.84
N VAL A 3 23.01 6.04 -13.58
CA VAL A 3 22.02 5.01 -13.25
C VAL A 3 20.65 5.67 -13.36
N GLN A 4 19.82 5.17 -14.26
CA GLN A 4 18.48 5.69 -14.49
C GLN A 4 17.66 5.50 -13.21
N ALA A 5 17.07 6.59 -12.70
CA ALA A 5 16.20 6.54 -11.53
C ALA A 5 14.99 5.64 -11.81
N VAL A 6 14.65 4.79 -10.85
CA VAL A 6 13.53 3.85 -10.92
C VAL A 6 12.47 4.29 -9.93
N ASN A 7 11.21 4.20 -10.35
CA ASN A 7 10.06 4.32 -9.47
C ASN A 7 9.25 3.02 -9.50
N LEU A 8 8.68 2.63 -8.36
CA LEU A 8 7.81 1.46 -8.25
C LEU A 8 6.38 1.89 -7.99
N SER A 9 5.39 1.20 -8.57
CA SER A 9 3.98 1.44 -8.33
C SER A 9 3.28 0.15 -7.91
N PHE A 10 2.49 0.23 -6.83
CA PHE A 10 1.82 -0.90 -6.20
C PHE A 10 0.31 -0.73 -6.23
N ALA A 11 -0.36 -1.50 -7.09
CA ALA A 11 -1.80 -1.45 -7.23
C ALA A 11 -2.55 -1.90 -5.95
N ALA A 12 -3.78 -1.41 -5.78
CA ALA A 12 -4.66 -1.89 -4.72
C ALA A 12 -5.01 -3.38 -4.94
N CYS A 13 -4.77 -4.21 -3.93
CA CYS A 13 -4.95 -5.66 -4.06
C CYS A 13 -5.53 -6.35 -2.80
N GLY A 14 -5.95 -5.57 -1.79
CA GLY A 14 -6.54 -6.09 -0.56
C GLY A 14 -5.66 -7.17 0.10
N PHE A 15 -6.23 -8.35 0.35
CA PHE A 15 -5.51 -9.48 0.96
C PHE A 15 -4.40 -10.08 0.06
N LEU A 16 -4.34 -9.72 -1.22
CA LEU A 16 -3.26 -10.14 -2.13
C LEU A 16 -1.98 -9.32 -1.98
N GLY A 17 -1.91 -8.39 -1.02
CA GLY A 17 -0.68 -7.63 -0.70
C GLY A 17 0.54 -8.50 -0.42
N ILE A 18 0.34 -9.75 0.02
CA ILE A 18 1.41 -10.74 0.22
C ILE A 18 2.20 -11.05 -1.06
N TYR A 19 1.55 -11.02 -2.24
CA TYR A 19 2.23 -11.23 -3.52
C TYR A 19 3.16 -10.07 -3.84
N GLN A 20 2.72 -8.84 -3.58
CA GLN A 20 3.55 -7.64 -3.73
C GLN A 20 4.73 -7.65 -2.76
N LEU A 21 4.52 -8.06 -1.50
CA LEU A 21 5.61 -8.26 -0.53
C LEU A 21 6.62 -9.31 -1.00
N GLY A 22 6.15 -10.43 -1.57
CA GLY A 22 7.01 -11.46 -2.13
C GLY A 22 7.85 -10.96 -3.31
N ALA A 23 7.22 -10.22 -4.23
CA ALA A 23 7.90 -9.58 -5.36
C ALA A 23 8.95 -8.55 -4.87
N CYS A 24 8.60 -7.69 -3.91
CA CYS A 24 9.54 -6.76 -3.29
C CYS A 24 10.70 -7.49 -2.62
N GLY A 25 10.43 -8.56 -1.87
CA GLY A 25 11.46 -9.36 -1.22
C GLY A 25 12.44 -9.99 -2.21
N ALA A 26 11.98 -10.40 -3.40
CA ALA A 26 12.85 -10.86 -4.48
C ALA A 26 13.67 -9.71 -5.10
N ILE A 27 13.03 -8.57 -5.37
CA ILE A 27 13.70 -7.36 -5.86
C ILE A 27 14.78 -6.90 -4.88
N LEU A 28 14.51 -6.93 -3.58
CA LEU A 28 15.46 -6.47 -2.58
C LEU A 28 16.65 -7.41 -2.39
N ARG A 29 16.44 -8.73 -2.60
CA ARG A 29 17.50 -9.74 -2.48
C ARG A 29 18.41 -9.84 -3.71
N HIS A 30 17.90 -9.47 -4.87
CA HIS A 30 18.59 -9.71 -6.15
C HIS A 30 18.79 -8.44 -6.98
N GLY A 31 18.18 -7.33 -6.57
CA GLY A 31 18.08 -6.10 -7.33
C GLY A 31 18.89 -4.96 -6.73
N ASP A 32 20.05 -5.21 -6.13
CA ASP A 32 20.89 -4.20 -5.46
C ASP A 32 21.12 -2.96 -6.35
N LYS A 33 21.27 -3.16 -7.66
CA LYS A 33 21.38 -2.09 -8.66
C LYS A 33 20.08 -1.29 -8.87
N LEU A 34 18.91 -1.96 -8.80
CA LEU A 34 17.58 -1.35 -8.90
C LEU A 34 17.25 -0.53 -7.63
N LEU A 35 17.61 -1.05 -6.46
CA LEU A 35 17.43 -0.37 -5.18
C LEU A 35 18.32 0.87 -5.07
N GLY A 36 19.56 0.77 -5.54
CA GLY A 36 20.50 1.88 -5.59
C GLY A 36 20.01 3.06 -6.44
N SER A 37 19.01 2.85 -7.31
CA SER A 37 18.37 3.90 -8.10
C SER A 37 16.89 4.13 -7.78
N LEU A 38 16.36 3.52 -6.71
CA LEU A 38 14.96 3.67 -6.31
C LEU A 38 14.69 5.08 -5.76
N ARG A 39 14.02 5.90 -6.57
CA ARG A 39 13.69 7.28 -6.23
C ARG A 39 12.41 7.35 -5.40
N ALA A 40 11.32 6.80 -5.91
CA ALA A 40 10.02 6.86 -5.26
C ALA A 40 9.20 5.57 -5.44
N CYS A 41 8.24 5.36 -4.54
CA CYS A 41 7.20 4.36 -4.64
C CYS A 41 5.83 5.02 -4.62
N ALA A 42 4.90 4.51 -5.40
CA ALA A 42 3.49 4.86 -5.35
C ALA A 42 2.66 3.65 -4.95
N GLY A 43 1.53 3.86 -4.26
CA GLY A 43 0.62 2.76 -3.98
C GLY A 43 -0.77 3.18 -3.56
N ALA A 44 -1.69 2.21 -3.66
CA ALA A 44 -3.08 2.35 -3.23
C ALA A 44 -3.48 1.16 -2.34
N SER A 45 -4.32 1.38 -1.32
CA SER A 45 -4.79 0.32 -0.42
C SER A 45 -3.63 -0.53 0.15
N ALA A 46 -3.72 -1.87 0.09
CA ALA A 46 -2.63 -2.75 0.51
C ALA A 46 -1.29 -2.45 -0.20
N GLY A 47 -1.32 -1.98 -1.45
CA GLY A 47 -0.11 -1.57 -2.17
C GLY A 47 0.54 -0.32 -1.58
N ALA A 48 -0.23 0.59 -0.98
CA ALA A 48 0.33 1.74 -0.26
C ALA A 48 1.10 1.30 1.00
N LEU A 49 0.65 0.24 1.69
CA LEU A 49 1.38 -0.33 2.82
C LEU A 49 2.70 -0.95 2.38
N VAL A 50 2.69 -1.71 1.27
CA VAL A 50 3.92 -2.28 0.70
C VAL A 50 4.88 -1.17 0.26
N ALA A 51 4.39 -0.17 -0.45
CA ALA A 51 5.16 1.01 -0.85
C ALA A 51 5.78 1.72 0.35
N ALA A 52 5.01 1.93 1.43
CA ALA A 52 5.49 2.55 2.65
C ALA A 52 6.62 1.73 3.30
N MET A 53 6.49 0.41 3.36
CA MET A 53 7.55 -0.45 3.91
C MET A 53 8.81 -0.46 3.04
N VAL A 54 8.67 -0.51 1.72
CA VAL A 54 9.81 -0.45 0.79
C VAL A 54 10.58 0.86 0.94
N VAL A 55 9.88 1.99 1.10
CA VAL A 55 10.50 3.32 1.22
C VAL A 55 11.10 3.55 2.62
N THR A 56 10.42 3.13 3.67
CA THR A 56 10.74 3.54 5.05
C THR A 56 11.47 2.50 5.88
N ALA A 57 11.32 1.21 5.57
CA ALA A 57 11.91 0.11 6.33
C ALA A 57 12.10 -1.17 5.47
N PRO A 58 12.84 -1.10 4.34
CA PRO A 58 13.03 -2.25 3.46
C PRO A 58 13.67 -3.45 4.17
N GLU A 59 14.50 -3.22 5.18
CA GLU A 59 15.14 -4.23 6.01
C GLU A 59 14.15 -5.04 6.87
N LYS A 60 12.94 -4.51 7.12
CA LYS A 60 11.90 -5.19 7.89
C LYS A 60 10.96 -6.04 7.05
N LEU A 61 11.09 -6.06 5.72
CA LEU A 61 10.10 -6.72 4.86
C LEU A 61 9.91 -8.21 5.13
N GLU A 62 10.94 -8.92 5.54
CA GLU A 62 10.81 -10.33 5.94
C GLU A 62 9.90 -10.49 7.17
N ARG A 63 10.06 -9.62 8.18
CA ARG A 63 9.17 -9.60 9.36
C ARG A 63 7.75 -9.15 8.99
N VAL A 64 7.61 -8.18 8.09
CA VAL A 64 6.30 -7.74 7.57
C VAL A 64 5.60 -8.90 6.86
N LYS A 65 6.33 -9.66 6.02
CA LYS A 65 5.81 -10.85 5.33
C LYS A 65 5.33 -11.92 6.32
N GLU A 66 6.12 -12.21 7.36
CA GLU A 66 5.72 -13.14 8.41
C GLU A 66 4.47 -12.66 9.15
N PHE A 67 4.41 -11.37 9.51
CA PHE A 67 3.22 -10.77 10.10
C PHE A 67 2.00 -10.91 9.17
N THR A 68 2.13 -10.58 7.89
CA THR A 68 1.05 -10.73 6.91
C THR A 68 0.58 -12.18 6.78
N LEU A 69 1.50 -13.15 6.81
CA LEU A 69 1.14 -14.58 6.78
C LEU A 69 0.38 -15.01 8.04
N ARG A 70 0.81 -14.57 9.23
CA ARG A 70 0.11 -14.83 10.50
C ARG A 70 -1.26 -14.18 10.50
N PHE A 71 -1.32 -12.88 10.21
CA PHE A 71 -2.56 -12.13 10.09
C PHE A 71 -3.56 -12.80 9.13
N ALA A 72 -3.10 -13.25 7.95
CA ALA A 72 -3.96 -13.98 7.02
C ALA A 72 -4.43 -15.35 7.55
N LYS A 73 -3.60 -16.06 8.33
CA LYS A 73 -4.02 -17.30 9.01
C LYS A 73 -5.08 -17.01 10.06
N ASP A 74 -4.88 -15.97 10.87
CA ASP A 74 -5.80 -15.57 11.94
C ASP A 74 -7.15 -15.13 11.39
N VAL A 75 -7.17 -14.39 10.28
CA VAL A 75 -8.41 -14.04 9.58
C VAL A 75 -9.09 -15.31 9.06
N ARG A 76 -8.37 -16.20 8.38
CA ARG A 76 -8.96 -17.44 7.82
C ARG A 76 -9.44 -18.44 8.87
N SER A 77 -8.91 -18.40 10.09
CA SER A 77 -9.39 -19.26 11.18
C SER A 77 -10.71 -18.78 11.79
N GLN A 78 -11.14 -17.55 11.51
CA GLN A 78 -12.43 -17.06 12.00
C GLN A 78 -13.59 -17.63 11.20
N ARG A 79 -14.74 -17.85 11.87
CA ARG A 79 -15.94 -18.46 11.29
C ARG A 79 -16.43 -17.77 10.02
N LEU A 80 -16.40 -16.43 9.97
CA LEU A 80 -16.79 -15.61 8.82
C LEU A 80 -15.61 -14.78 8.29
N GLY A 81 -14.37 -15.20 8.54
CA GLY A 81 -13.21 -14.41 8.17
C GLY A 81 -13.17 -13.04 8.84
N ALA A 82 -12.80 -12.01 8.08
CA ALA A 82 -12.68 -10.62 8.55
C ALA A 82 -14.01 -9.99 8.99
N VAL A 83 -15.17 -10.59 8.64
CA VAL A 83 -16.49 -10.09 9.04
C VAL A 83 -17.08 -10.82 10.24
N THR A 84 -16.27 -11.62 10.95
CA THR A 84 -16.70 -12.33 12.15
C THR A 84 -17.08 -11.36 13.26
N PRO A 85 -18.30 -11.44 13.84
CA PRO A 85 -18.70 -10.56 14.94
C PRO A 85 -17.73 -10.65 16.12
N GLY A 86 -17.28 -9.49 16.61
CA GLY A 86 -16.32 -9.39 17.72
C GLY A 86 -14.85 -9.60 17.32
N TYR A 87 -14.54 -9.95 16.07
CA TYR A 87 -13.16 -10.01 15.58
C TYR A 87 -12.73 -8.67 14.99
N ASP A 88 -11.81 -7.98 15.67
CA ASP A 88 -11.26 -6.71 15.21
C ASP A 88 -9.94 -6.92 14.46
N PHE A 89 -10.04 -7.33 13.20
CA PHE A 89 -8.87 -7.45 12.35
C PHE A 89 -8.21 -6.08 12.08
N MET A 90 -8.98 -4.98 12.13
CA MET A 90 -8.49 -3.63 11.88
C MET A 90 -7.55 -3.17 13.00
N LEU A 91 -7.83 -3.58 14.25
CA LEU A 91 -6.93 -3.39 15.38
C LEU A 91 -5.61 -4.13 15.16
N THR A 92 -5.67 -5.42 14.80
CA THR A 92 -4.44 -6.21 14.53
C THR A 92 -3.61 -5.58 13.40
N LEU A 93 -4.27 -5.16 12.32
CA LEU A 93 -3.61 -4.49 11.20
C LEU A 93 -3.00 -3.14 11.61
N ARG A 94 -3.71 -2.36 12.41
CA ARG A 94 -3.21 -1.11 12.98
C ARG A 94 -1.96 -1.34 13.82
N ASP A 95 -1.97 -2.32 14.71
CA ASP A 95 -0.85 -2.63 15.59
C ASP A 95 0.38 -3.03 14.76
N GLY A 96 0.18 -3.80 13.68
CA GLY A 96 1.23 -4.11 12.72
C GLY A 96 1.81 -2.86 12.04
N ILE A 97 0.95 -1.96 11.53
CA ILE A 97 1.41 -0.70 10.91
C ILE A 97 2.23 0.12 11.91
N GLU A 98 1.77 0.23 13.15
CA GLU A 98 2.44 0.95 14.22
C GLU A 98 3.74 0.25 14.67
N GLU A 99 3.82 -1.08 14.64
CA GLU A 99 5.06 -1.82 14.93
C GLU A 99 6.14 -1.58 13.86
N PHE A 100 5.76 -1.66 12.58
CA PHE A 100 6.74 -1.70 11.50
C PHE A 100 7.21 -0.32 11.05
N LEU A 101 6.34 0.71 11.04
CA LEU A 101 6.73 2.06 10.64
C LEU A 101 7.68 2.70 11.66
N PRO A 102 8.89 3.14 11.22
CA PRO A 102 9.82 3.85 12.10
C PRO A 102 9.24 5.18 12.58
N SER A 103 9.77 5.73 13.69
CA SER A 103 9.31 6.99 14.28
C SER A 103 9.40 8.17 13.30
N ASN A 104 10.40 8.19 12.43
CA ASN A 104 10.63 9.19 11.39
C ASN A 104 10.09 8.78 9.99
N ALA A 105 9.17 7.81 9.92
CA ALA A 105 8.64 7.31 8.64
C ALA A 105 8.12 8.41 7.72
N HIS A 106 7.41 9.40 8.28
CA HIS A 106 6.86 10.54 7.55
C HIS A 106 7.96 11.38 6.85
N SER A 107 9.11 11.55 7.50
CA SER A 107 10.25 12.27 6.93
C SER A 107 10.93 11.48 5.82
N ILE A 108 11.06 10.14 5.98
CA ILE A 108 11.65 9.26 4.95
C ILE A 108 10.72 9.15 3.73
N ALA A 109 9.41 9.14 3.98
CA ALA A 109 8.36 9.00 2.99
C ALA A 109 8.12 10.29 2.19
N GLY A 110 8.45 11.46 2.73
CA GLY A 110 8.31 12.74 2.04
C GLY A 110 8.95 12.71 0.65
N ASP A 111 8.17 13.05 -0.38
CA ASP A 111 8.56 13.05 -1.80
C ASP A 111 9.01 11.70 -2.39
N ARG A 112 9.02 10.63 -1.58
CA ARG A 112 9.42 9.28 -1.97
C ARG A 112 8.27 8.29 -1.92
N LEU A 113 7.19 8.60 -1.22
CA LEU A 113 6.00 7.77 -1.13
C LEU A 113 4.79 8.56 -1.63
N HIS A 114 4.12 8.04 -2.64
CA HIS A 114 2.90 8.63 -3.20
C HIS A 114 1.72 7.70 -2.91
N ILE A 115 0.77 8.16 -2.12
CA ILE A 115 -0.38 7.37 -1.70
C ILE A 115 -1.60 7.87 -2.47
N SER A 116 -2.19 7.00 -3.29
CA SER A 116 -3.48 7.27 -3.92
C SER A 116 -4.61 6.93 -2.96
N ILE A 117 -5.44 7.92 -2.66
CA ILE A 117 -6.52 7.89 -1.69
C ILE A 117 -7.81 8.19 -2.42
N THR A 118 -8.83 7.36 -2.19
CA THR A 118 -10.18 7.65 -2.68
C THR A 118 -11.04 8.12 -1.53
N HIS A 119 -11.57 9.33 -1.63
CA HIS A 119 -12.48 9.85 -0.65
C HIS A 119 -13.82 9.09 -0.73
N SER A 120 -14.08 8.26 0.29
CA SER A 120 -15.17 7.27 0.28
C SER A 120 -16.57 7.86 0.08
N LYS A 121 -16.80 9.11 0.50
CA LYS A 121 -18.09 9.79 0.34
C LYS A 121 -18.29 10.41 -1.05
N SER A 122 -17.24 10.97 -1.64
CA SER A 122 -17.35 11.67 -2.94
C SER A 122 -16.91 10.82 -4.14
N GLY A 123 -16.26 9.68 -3.89
CA GLY A 123 -15.63 8.86 -4.91
C GLY A 123 -14.40 9.48 -5.56
N LYS A 124 -14.00 10.71 -5.17
CA LYS A 124 -12.88 11.42 -5.80
C LYS A 124 -11.54 10.86 -5.32
N ASN A 125 -10.61 10.66 -6.26
CA ASN A 125 -9.24 10.29 -5.97
C ASN A 125 -8.36 11.53 -5.68
N SER A 126 -7.40 11.40 -4.78
CA SER A 126 -6.31 12.33 -4.57
C SER A 126 -5.02 11.58 -4.25
N ILE A 127 -3.88 12.19 -4.56
CA ILE A 127 -2.56 11.61 -4.27
C ILE A 127 -1.85 12.48 -3.26
N VAL A 128 -1.34 11.86 -2.21
CA VAL A 128 -0.62 12.51 -1.12
C VAL A 128 0.81 11.99 -1.08
N SER A 129 1.78 12.91 -1.06
CA SER A 129 3.22 12.60 -0.98
C SER A 129 3.94 13.31 0.17
N HIS A 130 3.22 14.12 0.93
CA HIS A 130 3.73 14.89 2.04
C HIS A 130 2.97 14.51 3.30
N PHE A 131 3.69 14.22 4.38
CA PHE A 131 3.15 13.71 5.63
C PHE A 131 3.65 14.58 6.77
N ALA A 132 2.74 15.21 7.51
CA ALA A 132 3.13 16.15 8.58
C ALA A 132 3.72 15.45 9.80
N SER A 133 3.30 14.20 10.04
CA SER A 133 3.79 13.37 11.13
C SER A 133 3.67 11.88 10.78
N ARG A 134 4.26 11.02 11.61
CA ARG A 134 4.11 9.56 11.48
C ARG A 134 2.64 9.16 11.65
N GLU A 135 1.93 9.81 12.55
CA GLU A 135 0.52 9.57 12.83
C GLU A 135 -0.35 9.94 11.62
N ASP A 136 0.01 11.00 10.89
CA ASP A 136 -0.64 11.39 9.64
C ASP A 136 -0.47 10.30 8.57
N LEU A 137 0.76 9.80 8.37
CA LEU A 137 1.04 8.68 7.46
C LEU A 137 0.26 7.40 7.85
N ILE A 138 0.20 7.07 9.15
CA ILE A 138 -0.57 5.93 9.67
C ILE A 138 -2.06 6.12 9.39
N LYS A 139 -2.60 7.33 9.59
CA LYS A 139 -4.01 7.63 9.35
C LYS A 139 -4.37 7.46 7.87
N LEU A 140 -3.56 7.97 6.95
CA LEU A 140 -3.78 7.79 5.51
C LEU A 140 -3.70 6.32 5.12
N SER A 141 -2.77 5.57 5.71
CA SER A 141 -2.68 4.11 5.52
C SER A 141 -3.96 3.39 5.96
N LYS A 142 -4.59 3.82 7.06
CA LYS A 142 -5.90 3.31 7.54
C LYS A 142 -7.04 3.67 6.60
N GLU A 143 -7.11 4.92 6.15
CA GLU A 143 -8.15 5.38 5.20
C GLU A 143 -8.08 4.61 3.87
N ASN A 144 -6.89 4.21 3.44
CA ASN A 144 -6.69 3.35 2.26
C ASN A 144 -7.18 1.91 2.43
N ILE A 145 -7.33 1.44 3.67
CA ILE A 145 -7.89 0.13 3.99
C ILE A 145 -9.42 0.16 3.96
N VAL A 146 -10.07 1.32 3.84
CA VAL A 146 -11.55 1.42 3.72
C VAL A 146 -12.08 0.64 2.50
N ARG A 147 -11.29 0.53 1.42
CA ARG A 147 -11.63 -0.31 0.25
C ARG A 147 -11.63 -1.82 0.55
N LEU A 148 -11.05 -2.26 1.66
CA LEU A 148 -11.12 -3.66 2.11
C LEU A 148 -12.56 -4.06 2.49
N ASN A 149 -13.33 -3.15 3.08
CA ASN A 149 -14.76 -3.38 3.32
C ASN A 149 -15.53 -3.57 2.00
N GLN A 150 -15.20 -2.78 0.98
CA GLN A 150 -15.75 -2.95 -0.37
C GLN A 150 -15.22 -4.20 -1.06
N SER A 151 -14.11 -4.78 -0.62
CA SER A 151 -13.62 -6.07 -1.14
C SER A 151 -14.37 -7.25 -0.51
N LEU A 152 -14.80 -7.12 0.74
CA LEU A 152 -15.60 -8.13 1.44
C LEU A 152 -17.07 -8.11 0.99
N PHE A 153 -17.58 -6.93 0.63
CA PHE A 153 -18.92 -6.73 0.07
C PHE A 153 -18.81 -5.96 -1.24
N PRO A 154 -18.41 -6.63 -2.34
CA PRO A 154 -18.20 -5.96 -3.62
C PRO A 154 -19.49 -5.33 -4.13
N PRO A 155 -19.43 -4.11 -4.66
CA PRO A 155 -20.55 -3.54 -5.40
C PRO A 155 -20.83 -4.35 -6.68
N PRO A 156 -21.95 -4.08 -7.38
CA PRO A 156 -22.28 -4.75 -8.64
C PRO A 156 -21.15 -4.69 -9.67
N GLU A 157 -21.06 -5.70 -10.53
CA GLU A 157 -19.99 -5.88 -11.52
C GLU A 157 -19.68 -4.63 -12.35
N ALA A 158 -20.71 -3.94 -12.84
CA ALA A 158 -20.54 -2.69 -13.60
C ALA A 158 -19.74 -1.63 -12.83
N ARG A 159 -19.95 -1.53 -11.51
CA ARG A 159 -19.20 -0.61 -10.64
C ARG A 159 -17.79 -1.14 -10.36
N MET A 160 -17.59 -2.45 -10.33
CA MET A 160 -16.25 -3.05 -10.21
C MET A 160 -15.39 -2.79 -11.45
N LEU A 161 -15.97 -2.88 -12.65
CA LEU A 161 -15.30 -2.52 -13.91
C LEU A 161 -14.92 -1.04 -13.93
N GLN A 162 -15.87 -0.17 -13.54
CA GLN A 162 -15.61 1.25 -13.39
C GLN A 162 -14.44 1.52 -12.43
N TYR A 163 -14.37 0.85 -11.27
CA TYR A 163 -13.24 1.00 -10.34
C TYR A 163 -11.90 0.54 -10.92
N CYS A 164 -11.90 -0.48 -11.79
CA CYS A 164 -10.69 -0.93 -12.46
C CYS A 164 -10.20 0.12 -13.47
N GLU A 165 -11.12 0.67 -14.26
CA GLU A 165 -10.83 1.73 -15.23
C GLU A 165 -10.35 3.01 -14.52
N GLU A 166 -11.07 3.45 -13.49
CA GLU A 166 -10.69 4.59 -12.65
C GLU A 166 -9.31 4.39 -12.02
N GLY A 167 -9.03 3.21 -11.46
CA GLY A 167 -7.72 2.90 -10.89
C GLY A 167 -6.59 2.92 -11.92
N HIS A 168 -6.86 2.49 -13.16
CA HIS A 168 -5.91 2.59 -14.26
C HIS A 168 -5.68 4.05 -14.68
N GLU A 169 -6.74 4.81 -14.91
CA GLU A 169 -6.67 6.23 -15.31
C GLU A 169 -6.02 7.10 -14.23
N ASP A 170 -6.31 6.85 -12.95
CA ASP A 170 -5.67 7.52 -11.82
C ASP A 170 -4.16 7.25 -11.81
N ALA A 171 -3.76 5.99 -12.02
CA ALA A 171 -2.36 5.62 -12.11
C ALA A 171 -1.68 6.27 -13.32
N MET A 172 -2.31 6.27 -14.49
CA MET A 172 -1.76 6.90 -15.69
C MET A 172 -1.65 8.42 -15.56
N THR A 173 -2.66 9.06 -14.98
CA THR A 173 -2.68 10.50 -14.69
C THR A 173 -1.57 10.87 -13.72
N PHE A 174 -1.38 10.08 -12.66
CA PHE A 174 -0.28 10.24 -11.71
C PHE A 174 1.08 10.13 -12.39
N LEU A 175 1.30 9.05 -13.13
CA LEU A 175 2.57 8.78 -13.80
C LEU A 175 2.93 9.90 -14.78
N LYS A 176 1.94 10.47 -15.50
CA LYS A 176 2.14 11.63 -16.37
C LYS A 176 2.44 12.91 -15.58
N LYS A 177 1.65 13.20 -14.54
CA LYS A 177 1.80 14.41 -13.71
C LYS A 177 3.18 14.50 -13.05
N GLU A 178 3.70 13.38 -12.57
CA GLU A 178 5.02 13.32 -11.93
C GLU A 178 6.17 13.14 -12.95
N ASN A 179 5.88 13.13 -14.26
CA ASN A 179 6.84 12.85 -15.34
C ASN A 179 7.57 11.49 -15.20
N TRP A 180 6.87 10.45 -14.76
CA TRP A 180 7.41 9.09 -14.61
C TRP A 180 7.27 8.25 -15.88
N ILE A 181 6.36 8.62 -16.77
CA ILE A 181 6.20 8.03 -18.11
C ILE A 181 6.12 9.14 -19.16
N GLN A 182 6.60 8.87 -20.38
CA GLN A 182 6.48 9.77 -21.53
C GLN A 182 5.17 9.54 -22.29
#